data_AF-A0AAE0JZ89-F1
#
_entry.id   AF-A0AAE0JZ89-F1
#
_cell.length_a   1.000
_cell.length_b   1.000
_cell.length_c   1.000
_cell.angle_alpha   90.00
_cell.angle_beta   90.00
_cell.angle_gamma   90.00
#
_symmetry.space_group_name_H-M   'P 1'
#
loop_
_entity.id
_entity.type
_entity.pdbx_description
1 polymer ?
#
loop_
_entity_poly.entity_id
_entity_poly.type
_entity_poly.pdbx_seq_one_letter_code
_entity_poly.pdbx_strand_id
1 'polypeptide(L)'
;MAWQEEHKYKWYWRLEPGVSFTCAIPYDQMARYGKTYGSTIALWEEPNTCPGLFRAVDDFRVRKHLPATAMWKADPGWLRLKHHDRTGDKWNLCRYWSNFEIADLDFFSAASCTGNCSSTSTATRFGDEPVHSLAVHLLLEPSQVHHFADNAYHHEPCPGNAPGGQLHNTTALGTGDYSPETPGAIGCRCKCLDDRQRNNRGTCLSKLQSPAAAHYPSLLQRIREHYPYSINVPCFNCGFS
;
A
#
# COMPACT_ATOMS: atom_id res chain seq x y z
N MET A 1 21.95 10.45 -13.89
CA MET A 1 21.89 11.79 -13.27
C MET A 1 20.71 11.92 -12.30
N ALA A 2 19.49 11.43 -12.60
CA ALA A 2 18.38 11.44 -11.63
C ALA A 2 18.66 10.66 -10.32
N TRP A 3 19.13 9.40 -10.41
CA TRP A 3 19.41 8.56 -9.23
C TRP A 3 20.53 9.07 -8.29
N GLN A 4 21.42 9.96 -8.74
CA GLN A 4 22.52 10.45 -7.91
C GLN A 4 22.08 11.54 -6.92
N GLU A 5 20.97 12.24 -7.18
CA GLU A 5 20.43 13.25 -6.26
C GLU A 5 19.54 12.65 -5.16
N GLU A 6 18.99 11.46 -5.39
CA GLU A 6 18.04 10.78 -4.48
C GLU A 6 18.70 10.24 -3.20
N HIS A 7 20.01 9.96 -3.20
CA HIS A 7 20.74 9.49 -2.01
C HIS A 7 20.76 10.48 -0.82
N LYS A 8 20.27 11.71 -1.01
CA LYS A 8 20.12 12.70 0.05
C LYS A 8 18.82 12.56 0.83
N TYR A 9 17.85 11.81 0.32
CA TYR A 9 16.52 11.69 0.90
C TYR A 9 16.28 10.27 1.37
N LYS A 10 15.61 10.14 2.53
CA LYS A 10 15.15 8.85 3.04
C LYS A 10 13.80 8.45 2.44
N TRP A 11 12.94 9.43 2.18
CA TRP A 11 11.57 9.22 1.73
C TRP A 11 11.33 9.93 0.41
N TYR A 12 10.51 9.34 -0.44
CA TYR A 12 9.89 10.04 -1.55
C TYR A 12 8.37 9.95 -1.45
N TRP A 13 7.69 10.95 -2.03
CA TRP A 13 6.26 10.94 -2.27
C TRP A 13 6.04 11.18 -3.75
N ARG A 14 5.50 10.18 -4.45
CA ARG A 14 5.13 10.29 -5.87
C ARG A 14 3.84 11.07 -6.03
N LEU A 15 3.87 12.06 -6.92
CA LEU A 15 2.73 12.88 -7.32
C LEU A 15 2.63 12.87 -8.85
N GLU A 16 1.48 12.48 -9.37
CA GLU A 16 1.19 12.51 -10.81
C GLU A 16 0.41 13.77 -11.19
N PRO A 17 0.52 14.26 -12.44
CA PRO A 17 -0.34 15.34 -12.92
C PRO A 17 -1.83 14.95 -12.89
N GLY A 18 -2.70 15.95 -12.64
CA GLY A 18 -4.16 15.75 -12.67
C GLY A 18 -4.75 15.09 -11.42
N VAL A 19 -3.95 14.93 -10.35
CA VAL A 19 -4.44 14.44 -9.05
C VAL A 19 -4.99 15.58 -8.20
N SER A 20 -5.93 15.28 -7.31
CA SER A 20 -6.50 16.22 -6.35
C SER A 20 -6.50 15.62 -4.94
N PHE A 21 -6.34 16.51 -3.97
CA PHE A 21 -6.43 16.20 -2.54
C PHE A 21 -7.57 17.01 -1.96
N THR A 22 -8.58 16.34 -1.40
CA THR A 22 -9.72 17.06 -0.79
C THR A 22 -9.57 17.28 0.71
N CYS A 23 -8.55 16.70 1.35
CA CYS A 23 -8.25 16.84 2.78
C CYS A 23 -6.84 17.35 3.03
N ALA A 24 -6.64 17.98 4.18
CA ALA A 24 -5.32 18.32 4.69
C ALA A 24 -4.60 17.06 5.20
N ILE A 25 -3.29 16.96 4.91
CA ILE A 25 -2.42 15.86 5.36
C ILE A 25 -1.39 16.46 6.32
N PRO A 26 -1.57 16.31 7.64
CA PRO A 26 -0.88 17.24 8.55
C PRO A 26 0.14 16.62 9.48
N TYR A 27 0.58 15.42 9.16
CA TYR A 27 1.44 14.65 10.03
C TYR A 27 2.45 13.86 9.19
N ASP A 28 3.46 13.32 9.84
CA ASP A 28 4.41 12.36 9.27
C ASP A 28 4.17 10.97 9.89
N GLN A 29 3.31 10.15 9.29
CA GLN A 29 3.04 8.77 9.79
C GLN A 29 4.22 7.85 9.50
N MET A 30 4.92 8.10 8.41
CA MET A 30 5.89 7.16 7.89
C MET A 30 7.08 7.08 8.84
N ALA A 31 7.72 8.22 9.11
CA ALA A 31 8.87 8.27 10.01
C ALA A 31 8.46 7.97 11.47
N ARG A 32 7.34 8.53 11.94
CA ARG A 32 6.91 8.41 13.35
C ARG A 32 6.61 6.98 13.77
N TYR A 33 6.06 6.17 12.87
CA TYR A 33 5.63 4.80 13.18
C TYR A 33 6.45 3.73 12.44
N GLY A 34 7.61 4.09 11.89
CA GLY A 34 8.50 3.16 11.21
C GLY A 34 7.85 2.44 10.04
N LYS A 35 6.96 3.12 9.29
CA LYS A 35 6.32 2.56 8.09
C LYS A 35 7.27 2.71 6.91
N THR A 36 7.38 1.69 6.07
CA THR A 36 8.29 1.66 4.92
C THR A 36 7.59 1.98 3.60
N TYR A 37 6.33 1.57 3.45
CA TYR A 37 5.54 1.81 2.22
C TYR A 37 4.13 2.28 2.56
N GLY A 38 3.66 3.31 1.86
CA GLY A 38 2.39 3.97 2.08
C GLY A 38 1.61 4.14 0.77
N SER A 39 0.33 3.77 0.75
CA SER A 39 -0.54 3.96 -0.43
C SER A 39 -1.97 4.34 -0.02
N THR A 40 -2.77 4.82 -0.97
CA THR A 40 -4.19 5.18 -0.76
C THR A 40 -5.14 4.23 -1.48
N ILE A 41 -4.74 3.69 -2.64
CA ILE A 41 -5.63 2.94 -3.52
C ILE A 41 -4.99 1.58 -3.84
N ALA A 42 -5.81 0.54 -3.82
CA ALA A 42 -5.44 -0.78 -4.32
C ALA A 42 -6.42 -1.26 -5.40
N LEU A 43 -5.88 -1.67 -6.55
CA LEU A 43 -6.61 -2.03 -7.76
C LEU A 43 -6.25 -3.45 -8.24
N TRP A 44 -7.03 -3.94 -9.20
CA TRP A 44 -6.72 -5.16 -9.93
C TRP A 44 -5.76 -4.78 -11.05
N GLU A 45 -4.72 -5.58 -11.24
CA GLU A 45 -3.87 -5.48 -12.41
C GLU A 45 -4.56 -6.04 -13.67
N GLU A 46 -4.24 -5.47 -14.83
CA GLU A 46 -4.60 -6.05 -16.12
C GLU A 46 -3.78 -7.32 -16.37
N PRO A 47 -4.37 -8.53 -16.36
CA PRO A 47 -3.61 -9.78 -16.43
C PRO A 47 -2.74 -9.88 -17.67
N ASN A 48 -3.17 -9.32 -18.80
CA ASN A 48 -2.42 -9.44 -20.05
C ASN A 48 -1.10 -8.65 -20.06
N THR A 49 -0.92 -7.68 -19.17
CA THR A 49 0.32 -6.88 -19.09
C THR A 49 1.41 -7.57 -18.26
N CYS A 50 1.05 -8.54 -17.41
CA CYS A 50 1.95 -9.14 -16.42
C CYS A 50 1.93 -10.70 -16.34
N PRO A 51 1.82 -11.44 -17.46
CA PRO A 51 1.55 -12.88 -17.44
C PRO A 51 2.63 -13.72 -16.72
N GLY A 52 3.89 -13.30 -16.79
CA GLY A 52 5.03 -14.00 -16.18
C GLY A 52 5.61 -13.35 -14.93
N LEU A 53 5.07 -12.21 -14.49
CA LEU A 53 5.67 -11.39 -13.44
C LEU A 53 5.74 -12.14 -12.09
N PHE A 54 4.60 -12.71 -11.65
CA PHE A 54 4.54 -13.38 -10.35
C PHE A 54 5.54 -14.54 -10.26
N ARG A 55 5.67 -15.29 -11.37
CA ARG A 55 6.65 -16.37 -11.46
C ARG A 55 8.08 -15.85 -11.36
N ALA A 56 8.41 -14.77 -12.07
CA ALA A 56 9.74 -14.18 -12.04
C ALA A 56 10.12 -13.68 -10.63
N VAL A 57 9.17 -13.10 -9.89
CA VAL A 57 9.37 -12.67 -8.50
C VAL A 57 9.54 -13.87 -7.56
N ASP A 58 8.76 -14.94 -7.70
CA ASP A 58 8.94 -16.16 -6.89
C ASP A 58 10.29 -16.84 -7.19
N ASP A 59 10.71 -16.92 -8.46
CA ASP A 59 12.03 -17.44 -8.82
C ASP A 59 13.15 -16.56 -8.24
N PHE A 60 12.97 -15.24 -8.13
CA PHE A 60 13.90 -14.36 -7.41
C PHE A 60 13.94 -14.66 -5.91
N ARG A 61 12.77 -14.76 -5.27
CA ARG A 61 12.62 -15.12 -3.84
C ARG A 61 13.38 -16.41 -3.52
N VAL A 62 13.16 -17.47 -4.32
CA VAL A 62 13.81 -18.77 -4.13
C VAL A 62 15.33 -18.67 -4.31
N ARG A 63 15.80 -18.00 -5.38
CA ARG A 63 17.24 -17.83 -5.65
C ARG A 63 17.96 -17.04 -4.56
N LYS A 64 17.29 -16.09 -3.93
CA LYS A 64 17.82 -15.26 -2.84
C LYS A 64 17.58 -15.85 -1.46
N HIS A 65 16.99 -17.04 -1.38
CA HIS A 65 16.63 -17.70 -0.12
C HIS A 65 15.78 -16.81 0.80
N LEU A 66 14.89 -16.00 0.20
CA LEU A 66 14.01 -15.11 0.95
C LEU A 66 12.79 -15.90 1.46
N PRO A 67 12.45 -15.79 2.75
CA PRO A 67 11.21 -16.37 3.27
C PRO A 67 10.00 -15.66 2.64
N ALA A 68 8.88 -16.38 2.52
CA ALA A 68 7.62 -15.72 2.24
C ALA A 68 7.16 -14.99 3.51
N THR A 69 6.80 -13.71 3.40
CA THR A 69 6.20 -12.98 4.52
C THR A 69 4.70 -13.28 4.62
N ALA A 70 4.09 -12.84 5.72
CA ALA A 70 2.64 -12.88 5.92
C ALA A 70 1.85 -12.16 4.79
N MET A 71 2.50 -11.27 4.03
CA MET A 71 1.89 -10.54 2.92
C MET A 71 1.97 -11.25 1.57
N TRP A 72 2.78 -12.31 1.42
CA TRP A 72 2.86 -13.12 0.20
C TRP A 72 1.62 -14.00 0.04
N LYS A 73 0.49 -13.38 -0.33
CA LYS A 73 -0.82 -14.03 -0.46
C LYS A 73 -1.03 -14.54 -1.88
N ALA A 74 -1.07 -15.86 -2.03
CA ALA A 74 -1.44 -16.54 -3.26
C ALA A 74 -2.58 -17.55 -2.99
N ASP A 75 -3.48 -17.69 -3.95
CA ASP A 75 -4.57 -18.65 -3.87
C ASP A 75 -4.04 -20.04 -4.27
N PRO A 76 -4.25 -21.10 -3.47
CA PRO A 76 -3.73 -22.43 -3.77
C PRO A 76 -4.15 -22.91 -5.15
N GLY A 77 -3.19 -23.44 -5.91
CA GLY A 77 -3.44 -23.98 -7.23
C GLY A 77 -2.51 -25.12 -7.59
N TRP A 78 -2.86 -25.85 -8.64
CA TRP A 78 -2.10 -27.02 -9.11
C TRP A 78 -1.62 -26.87 -10.56
N LEU A 79 -2.01 -25.78 -11.22
CA LEU A 79 -1.67 -25.49 -12.61
C LEU A 79 -0.60 -24.41 -12.67
N ARG A 80 0.44 -24.62 -13.48
CA ARG A 80 1.53 -23.66 -13.68
C ARG A 80 1.26 -22.83 -14.93
N LEU A 81 0.25 -21.97 -14.84
CA LEU A 81 -0.18 -21.08 -15.92
C LEU A 81 0.28 -19.63 -15.68
N LYS A 82 -0.15 -18.69 -16.53
CA LYS A 82 0.05 -17.25 -16.32
C LYS A 82 -0.37 -16.86 -14.90
N HIS A 83 0.39 -15.97 -14.25
CA HIS A 83 0.15 -15.49 -12.88
C HIS A 83 0.30 -16.54 -11.76
N HIS A 84 0.86 -17.72 -12.05
CA HIS A 84 1.14 -18.72 -11.02
C HIS A 84 2.64 -18.72 -10.68
N ASP A 85 2.96 -19.08 -9.46
CA ASP A 85 4.34 -19.22 -8.99
C ASP A 85 4.95 -20.59 -9.37
N ARG A 86 6.02 -20.97 -8.68
CA ARG A 86 6.67 -22.26 -8.90
C ARG A 86 5.92 -23.44 -8.32
N THR A 87 5.14 -23.27 -7.27
CA THR A 87 4.33 -24.35 -6.66
C THR A 87 2.98 -24.52 -7.34
N GLY A 88 2.54 -23.55 -8.13
CA GLY A 88 1.24 -23.55 -8.78
C GLY A 88 0.21 -22.69 -8.05
N ASP A 89 0.62 -21.89 -7.08
CA ASP A 89 -0.26 -20.94 -6.41
C ASP A 89 -0.45 -19.70 -7.27
N LYS A 90 -1.65 -19.14 -7.25
CA LYS A 90 -2.09 -18.08 -8.15
C LYS A 90 -2.07 -16.73 -7.47
N TRP A 91 -1.45 -15.75 -8.10
CA TRP A 91 -1.54 -14.36 -7.65
C TRP A 91 -2.97 -13.81 -7.82
N ASN A 92 -3.46 -13.13 -6.78
CA ASN A 92 -4.77 -12.49 -6.76
C ASN A 92 -4.88 -11.22 -7.64
N LEU A 93 -3.79 -10.83 -8.31
CA LEU A 93 -3.65 -9.63 -9.16
C LEU A 93 -3.86 -8.29 -8.44
N CYS A 94 -3.92 -8.29 -7.11
CA CYS A 94 -4.02 -7.06 -6.35
C CYS A 94 -2.70 -6.31 -6.29
N ARG A 95 -2.76 -5.01 -6.57
CA ARG A 95 -1.64 -4.09 -6.50
C ARG A 95 -2.02 -2.76 -5.85
N TYR A 96 -1.05 -2.11 -5.22
CA TYR A 96 -1.13 -0.71 -4.86
C TYR A 96 -1.05 0.15 -6.12
N TRP A 97 -1.74 1.29 -6.11
CA TRP A 97 -1.71 2.23 -7.21
C TRP A 97 -0.57 3.23 -7.00
N SER A 98 0.54 3.07 -7.73
CA SER A 98 1.78 3.83 -7.48
C SER A 98 1.68 5.32 -7.81
N ASN A 99 0.63 5.75 -8.52
CA ASN A 99 0.35 7.19 -8.73
C ASN A 99 0.30 7.97 -7.40
N PHE A 100 -0.14 7.31 -6.32
CA PHE A 100 0.09 7.76 -4.95
C PHE A 100 0.87 6.70 -4.18
N GLU A 101 2.12 7.01 -3.88
CA GLU A 101 2.92 6.24 -2.94
C GLU A 101 3.87 7.16 -2.16
N ILE A 102 4.02 6.86 -0.86
CA ILE A 102 5.04 7.44 0.01
C ILE A 102 5.87 6.28 0.50
N ALA A 103 7.18 6.28 0.25
CA ALA A 103 7.99 5.13 0.58
C ALA A 103 9.45 5.46 0.89
N ASP A 104 10.08 4.54 1.61
CA ASP A 104 11.50 4.58 1.94
C ASP A 104 12.33 4.28 0.68
N LEU A 105 13.22 5.20 0.32
CA LEU A 105 14.12 5.04 -0.82
C LEU A 105 15.14 3.91 -0.60
N ASP A 106 15.51 3.64 0.66
CA ASP A 106 16.39 2.53 1.00
C ASP A 106 15.72 1.18 0.68
N PHE A 107 14.40 1.09 0.90
CA PHE A 107 13.64 -0.10 0.56
C PHE A 107 13.70 -0.38 -0.93
N PHE A 108 13.39 0.58 -1.80
CA PHE A 108 13.43 0.32 -3.23
C PHE A 108 14.85 0.12 -3.76
N SER A 109 15.86 0.75 -3.15
CA SER A 109 17.26 0.52 -3.48
C SER A 109 17.72 -0.90 -3.13
N ALA A 110 17.37 -1.40 -1.95
CA ALA A 110 17.73 -2.73 -1.46
C ALA A 110 16.85 -3.85 -2.05
N ALA A 111 15.56 -3.58 -2.24
CA ALA A 111 14.59 -4.45 -2.90
C ALA A 111 14.77 -4.48 -4.42
N SER A 112 15.61 -3.58 -4.96
CA SER A 112 15.73 -3.39 -6.39
C SER A 112 16.10 -4.72 -7.06
N CYS A 113 15.09 -5.33 -7.65
CA CYS A 113 15.24 -6.31 -8.68
C CYS A 113 15.63 -5.63 -10.01
N THR A 114 16.46 -4.58 -9.94
CA THR A 114 16.77 -3.60 -10.99
C THR A 114 17.48 -4.20 -12.19
N GLY A 115 17.97 -5.44 -12.11
CA GLY A 115 18.60 -6.11 -13.24
C GLY A 115 18.16 -7.55 -13.51
N ASN A 116 17.40 -8.20 -12.62
CA ASN A 116 17.31 -9.66 -12.63
C ASN A 116 15.94 -10.29 -12.33
N CYS A 117 14.88 -9.48 -12.18
CA CYS A 117 13.49 -9.96 -12.29
C CYS A 117 13.01 -9.91 -13.76
N SER A 118 13.76 -9.22 -14.61
CA SER A 118 13.58 -9.11 -16.06
C SER A 118 14.21 -10.26 -16.85
N SER A 119 14.67 -11.33 -16.19
CA SER A 119 15.20 -12.52 -16.89
C SER A 119 14.15 -13.27 -17.72
N THR A 120 12.87 -12.89 -17.66
CA THR A 120 11.89 -13.23 -18.68
C THR A 120 12.06 -12.29 -19.88
N SER A 121 12.93 -12.68 -20.82
CA SER A 121 12.96 -12.31 -22.24
C SER A 121 12.30 -10.97 -22.61
N THR A 122 13.11 -9.92 -22.84
CA THR A 122 13.03 -8.81 -23.84
C THR A 122 11.70 -8.32 -24.48
N ALA A 123 10.52 -8.81 -24.12
CA ALA A 123 9.24 -8.58 -24.80
C ALA A 123 8.15 -8.01 -23.89
N THR A 124 8.32 -8.01 -22.56
CA THR A 124 7.30 -7.47 -21.64
C THR A 124 7.94 -6.53 -20.62
N ARG A 125 7.63 -5.23 -20.75
CA ARG A 125 7.91 -4.22 -19.72
C ARG A 125 6.73 -4.23 -18.76
N PHE A 126 6.87 -4.90 -17.62
CA PHE A 126 5.87 -4.84 -16.55
C PHE A 126 5.72 -3.39 -16.06
N GLY A 127 4.50 -3.01 -15.70
CA GLY A 127 4.27 -1.75 -14.99
C GLY A 127 5.06 -1.73 -13.68
N ASP A 128 5.39 -0.53 -13.20
CA ASP A 128 6.04 -0.32 -11.90
C ASP A 128 5.11 -0.71 -10.75
N GLU A 129 3.81 -0.41 -10.85
CA GLU A 129 2.80 -0.68 -9.83
C GLU A 129 2.75 -2.16 -9.36
N PRO A 130 2.63 -3.17 -10.25
CA PRO A 130 2.61 -4.57 -9.83
C PRO A 130 4.00 -5.04 -9.35
N VAL A 131 5.09 -4.48 -9.88
CA VAL A 131 6.46 -4.79 -9.44
C VAL A 131 6.68 -4.29 -8.01
N HIS A 132 6.33 -3.03 -7.72
CA HIS A 132 6.41 -2.44 -6.39
C HIS A 132 5.54 -3.21 -5.39
N SER A 133 4.31 -3.55 -5.78
CA SER A 133 3.37 -4.27 -4.93
C SER A 133 3.86 -5.66 -4.56
N LEU A 134 4.41 -6.41 -5.52
CA LEU A 134 4.99 -7.73 -5.25
C LEU A 134 6.27 -7.64 -4.42
N ALA A 135 7.09 -6.61 -4.61
CA ALA A 135 8.25 -6.36 -3.73
C ALA A 135 7.80 -6.07 -2.29
N VAL A 136 6.78 -5.23 -2.10
CA VAL A 136 6.18 -4.95 -0.78
C VAL A 136 5.67 -6.24 -0.15
N HIS A 137 4.89 -7.05 -0.87
CA HIS A 137 4.36 -8.32 -0.35
C HIS A 137 5.43 -9.38 -0.09
N LEU A 138 6.58 -9.29 -0.74
CA LEU A 138 7.67 -10.24 -0.58
C LEU A 138 8.58 -9.89 0.59
N LEU A 139 8.81 -8.60 0.85
CA LEU A 139 9.94 -8.14 1.67
C LEU A 139 9.52 -7.42 2.94
N LEU A 140 8.28 -6.93 3.03
CA LEU A 140 7.79 -6.18 4.18
C LEU A 140 6.85 -7.03 5.02
N GLU A 141 6.78 -6.68 6.31
CA GLU A 141 5.74 -7.13 7.22
C GLU A 141 4.52 -6.18 7.18
N PRO A 142 3.31 -6.65 7.53
CA PRO A 142 2.10 -5.81 7.52
C PRO A 142 2.22 -4.52 8.34
N SER A 143 2.97 -4.55 9.45
CA SER A 143 3.21 -3.40 10.31
C SER A 143 4.05 -2.31 9.64
N GLN A 144 4.80 -2.64 8.59
CA GLN A 144 5.62 -1.68 7.83
C GLN A 144 4.83 -1.02 6.69
N VAL A 145 3.62 -1.49 6.40
CA VAL A 145 2.77 -0.91 5.35
C VAL A 145 1.70 -0.01 5.97
N HIS A 146 1.45 1.12 5.32
CA HIS A 146 0.41 2.07 5.69
C HIS A 146 -0.54 2.32 4.52
N HIS A 147 -1.82 2.36 4.82
CA HIS A 147 -2.90 2.75 3.94
C HIS A 147 -3.49 4.06 4.48
N PHE A 148 -3.30 5.14 3.73
CA PHE A 148 -3.76 6.48 4.11
C PHE A 148 -5.26 6.64 3.84
N ALA A 149 -6.08 6.08 4.71
CA ALA A 149 -7.54 6.13 4.58
C ALA A 149 -8.12 7.55 4.76
N ASP A 150 -7.39 8.41 5.45
CA ASP A 150 -7.73 9.79 5.76
C ASP A 150 -7.17 10.80 4.74
N ASN A 151 -6.31 10.34 3.83
CA ASN A 151 -5.87 11.13 2.69
C ASN A 151 -6.89 11.00 1.56
N ALA A 152 -7.57 12.09 1.24
CA ALA A 152 -8.47 12.13 0.10
C ALA A 152 -7.74 12.37 -1.23
N TYR A 153 -6.66 11.63 -1.46
CA TYR A 153 -6.08 11.48 -2.79
C TYR A 153 -7.14 10.81 -3.66
N HIS A 154 -7.71 11.53 -4.64
CA HIS A 154 -9.00 11.24 -5.27
C HIS A 154 -9.41 9.75 -5.26
N HIS A 155 -9.96 9.35 -4.11
CA HIS A 155 -10.41 8.03 -3.72
C HIS A 155 -11.73 8.28 -3.03
N GLU A 156 -12.74 7.56 -3.49
CA GLU A 156 -14.06 7.62 -2.92
C GLU A 156 -14.29 6.37 -2.06
N PRO A 157 -15.00 6.49 -0.93
CA PRO A 157 -15.65 7.69 -0.43
C PRO A 157 -14.64 8.73 0.10
N CYS A 158 -14.95 10.01 -0.14
CA CYS A 158 -14.22 11.12 0.46
C CYS A 158 -14.18 10.92 1.99
N PRO A 159 -13.00 10.90 2.65
CA PRO A 159 -12.96 10.86 4.09
C PRO A 159 -13.64 12.11 4.64
N GLY A 160 -14.62 11.93 5.53
CA GLY A 160 -15.30 13.04 6.19
C GLY A 160 -14.41 13.73 7.22
N ASN A 161 -14.90 14.81 7.83
CA ASN A 161 -14.18 15.51 8.89
C ASN A 161 -14.35 14.85 10.26
N ALA A 162 -13.26 14.37 10.84
CA ALA A 162 -13.22 13.75 12.16
C ALA A 162 -13.45 14.79 13.27
N PRO A 163 -14.41 14.57 14.20
CA PRO A 163 -14.62 15.45 15.34
C PRO A 163 -13.38 15.54 16.23
N GLY A 164 -12.90 16.76 16.49
CA GLY A 164 -11.69 16.97 17.32
C GLY A 164 -10.37 16.53 16.68
N GLY A 165 -10.40 16.00 15.45
CA GLY A 165 -9.21 15.69 14.64
C GLY A 165 -8.67 16.90 13.87
N GLN A 166 -9.38 18.04 13.91
CA GLN A 166 -8.98 19.24 13.19
C GLN A 166 -7.67 19.79 13.74
N LEU A 167 -6.74 20.11 12.85
CA LEU A 167 -5.46 20.69 13.26
C LEU A 167 -5.68 22.04 13.91
N HIS A 168 -5.20 22.18 15.13
CA HIS A 168 -5.21 23.44 15.84
C HIS A 168 -4.02 24.28 15.33
N ASN A 169 -4.25 25.57 15.05
CA ASN A 169 -3.22 26.57 14.75
C ASN A 169 -2.39 26.40 13.47
N THR A 170 -2.75 25.53 12.53
CA THR A 170 -2.12 25.52 11.18
C THR A 170 -2.86 26.48 10.24
N THR A 171 -2.28 27.66 10.03
CA THR A 171 -2.74 28.67 9.04
C THR A 171 -2.45 28.25 7.59
N ALA A 172 -1.47 27.36 7.38
CA ALA A 172 -1.00 26.93 6.06
C ALA A 172 -2.00 26.05 5.28
N LEU A 173 -3.00 25.47 5.97
CA LEU A 173 -3.95 24.50 5.39
C LEU A 173 -5.40 24.85 5.74
N GLY A 174 -5.78 26.14 5.76
CA GLY A 174 -7.20 26.47 5.65
C GLY A 174 -7.77 27.65 6.40
N THR A 175 -7.92 28.76 5.69
CA THR A 175 -9.00 29.72 5.89
C THR A 175 -10.20 29.41 4.97
N GLY A 176 -10.31 28.17 4.45
CA GLY A 176 -11.30 27.77 3.43
C GLY A 176 -12.55 27.09 3.98
N ASP A 177 -13.60 27.03 3.16
CA ASP A 177 -14.84 26.30 3.46
C ASP A 177 -14.61 24.78 3.40
N TYR A 178 -14.76 24.11 4.55
CA TYR A 178 -14.69 22.65 4.71
C TYR A 178 -16.07 22.07 5.03
N SER A 179 -16.26 20.77 4.75
CA SER A 179 -17.47 20.06 5.13
C SER A 179 -17.64 20.04 6.67
N PRO A 180 -18.87 19.95 7.20
CA PRO A 180 -19.06 19.80 8.65
C PRO A 180 -18.43 18.51 9.19
N GLU A 181 -18.13 18.49 10.49
CA GLU A 181 -17.66 17.29 11.18
C GLU A 181 -18.75 16.21 11.24
N THR A 182 -18.36 14.95 11.02
CA THR A 182 -19.27 13.80 11.03
C THR A 182 -18.74 12.74 11.99
N PRO A 183 -19.55 12.25 12.95
CA PRO A 183 -19.14 11.15 13.83
C PRO A 183 -18.65 9.92 13.06
N GLY A 184 -17.51 9.37 13.46
CA GLY A 184 -16.89 8.20 12.82
C GLY A 184 -16.07 8.50 11.56
N ALA A 185 -15.97 9.76 11.15
CA ALA A 185 -15.06 10.15 10.07
C ALA A 185 -13.59 10.19 10.52
N ILE A 186 -12.67 10.15 9.56
CA ILE A 186 -11.23 9.96 9.80
C ILE A 186 -10.34 11.06 9.19
N GLY A 187 -10.88 11.93 8.34
CA GLY A 187 -10.14 12.98 7.64
C GLY A 187 -10.07 14.31 8.39
N CYS A 188 -9.16 15.18 7.96
CA CYS A 188 -8.95 16.52 8.51
C CYS A 188 -9.15 17.60 7.46
N ARG A 189 -9.96 18.63 7.76
CA ARG A 189 -10.28 19.77 6.87
C ARG A 189 -10.57 19.32 5.42
N CYS A 190 -11.48 18.36 5.31
CA CYS A 190 -11.93 17.78 4.07
C CYS A 190 -13.02 18.64 3.41
N LYS A 191 -12.96 18.80 2.09
CA LYS A 191 -14.03 19.39 1.26
C LYS A 191 -14.60 18.33 0.32
N CYS A 192 -15.64 17.63 0.78
CA CYS A 192 -16.32 16.61 -0.01
C CYS A 192 -17.40 17.26 -0.88
N LEU A 193 -17.33 17.06 -2.20
CA LEU A 193 -18.24 17.69 -3.18
C LEU A 193 -19.59 16.97 -3.28
N ASP A 194 -19.63 15.67 -3.01
CA ASP A 194 -20.85 14.89 -2.81
C ASP A 194 -20.57 13.64 -1.97
N ASP A 195 -21.63 13.01 -1.45
CA ASP A 195 -21.57 11.74 -0.71
C ASP A 195 -21.63 10.52 -1.64
N ARG A 196 -21.39 10.70 -2.96
CA ARG A 196 -21.49 9.59 -3.90
C ARG A 196 -20.33 8.62 -3.64
N GLN A 197 -20.65 7.33 -3.65
CA GLN A 197 -19.65 6.27 -3.73
C GLN A 197 -19.40 5.98 -5.21
N ARG A 198 -18.35 6.58 -5.80
CA ARG A 198 -17.90 6.31 -7.18
C ARG A 198 -16.69 5.38 -7.21
N ASN A 199 -16.26 4.83 -6.06
CA ASN A 199 -15.43 3.63 -6.03
C ASN A 199 -16.04 2.55 -5.12
N ASN A 200 -16.15 1.36 -5.70
CA ASN A 200 -16.72 0.16 -5.10
C ASN A 200 -15.87 -0.33 -3.93
N ARG A 201 -16.49 -1.03 -2.99
CA ARG A 201 -15.83 -1.84 -1.94
C ARG A 201 -14.55 -2.47 -2.49
N GLY A 202 -13.40 -1.93 -2.08
CA GLY A 202 -12.10 -2.29 -2.64
C GLY A 202 -11.78 -3.75 -2.35
N THR A 203 -12.13 -4.65 -3.26
CA THR A 203 -11.85 -6.09 -3.11
C THR A 203 -10.36 -6.30 -2.94
N CYS A 204 -9.53 -5.55 -3.66
CA CYS A 204 -8.08 -5.59 -3.45
C CYS A 204 -7.65 -4.95 -2.16
N LEU A 205 -8.16 -3.77 -1.80
CA LEU A 205 -7.80 -3.17 -0.52
C LEU A 205 -8.12 -4.12 0.65
N SER A 206 -9.30 -4.73 0.64
CA SER A 206 -9.72 -5.76 1.59
C SER A 206 -8.82 -7.01 1.56
N LYS A 207 -8.48 -7.54 0.37
CA LYS A 207 -7.55 -8.68 0.23
C LYS A 207 -6.13 -8.36 0.69
N LEU A 208 -5.64 -7.15 0.44
CA LEU A 208 -4.30 -6.73 0.86
C LEU A 208 -4.25 -6.51 2.37
N GLN A 209 -5.30 -5.89 2.94
CA GLN A 209 -5.45 -5.66 4.38
C GLN A 209 -5.86 -6.91 5.17
N SER A 210 -6.36 -7.97 4.53
CA SER A 210 -6.84 -9.16 5.24
C SER A 210 -5.74 -9.77 6.12
N PRO A 211 -6.10 -10.50 7.19
CA PRO A 211 -5.17 -11.40 7.84
C PRO A 211 -4.39 -12.25 6.83
N ALA A 212 -3.10 -12.42 7.06
CA ALA A 212 -2.37 -13.50 6.42
C ALA A 212 -3.11 -14.81 6.73
N ALA A 213 -3.34 -15.65 5.71
CA ALA A 213 -4.14 -16.88 5.86
C ALA A 213 -3.59 -17.82 6.97
N ALA A 214 -2.31 -17.67 7.33
CA ALA A 214 -1.68 -18.39 8.44
C ALA A 214 -2.17 -17.97 9.84
N HIS A 215 -2.87 -16.84 9.99
CA HIS A 215 -3.35 -16.32 11.27
C HIS A 215 -4.86 -16.11 11.26
N TYR A 216 -5.59 -17.08 11.83
CA TYR A 216 -6.99 -16.86 12.18
C TYR A 216 -7.08 -15.90 13.38
N PRO A 217 -7.87 -14.81 13.30
CA PRO A 217 -8.06 -13.91 14.42
C PRO A 217 -8.65 -14.66 15.61
N SER A 218 -7.96 -14.60 16.75
CA SER A 218 -8.50 -15.01 18.04
C SER A 218 -9.75 -14.19 18.40
N LEU A 219 -10.61 -14.73 19.26
CA LEU A 219 -11.81 -14.02 19.72
C LEU A 219 -11.48 -12.64 20.30
N LEU A 220 -10.38 -12.53 21.05
CA LEU A 220 -9.94 -11.28 21.66
C LEU A 220 -9.51 -10.24 20.62
N GLN A 221 -8.87 -10.67 19.52
CA GLN A 221 -8.52 -9.79 18.40
C GLN A 221 -9.75 -9.31 17.64
N ARG A 222 -10.76 -10.17 17.47
CA ARG A 222 -12.04 -9.79 16.87
C ARG A 222 -12.79 -8.76 17.72
N ILE A 223 -12.81 -8.96 19.03
CA ILE A 223 -13.45 -8.03 19.98
C ILE A 223 -12.74 -6.67 20.01
N ARG A 224 -11.41 -6.65 19.86
CA ARG A 224 -10.60 -5.41 19.90
C ARG A 224 -10.41 -4.74 18.54
N GLU A 225 -10.91 -5.35 17.46
CA GLU A 225 -10.64 -4.93 16.08
C GLU A 225 -9.15 -4.70 15.77
N HIS A 226 -8.28 -5.41 16.48
CA HIS A 226 -6.83 -5.24 16.41
C HIS A 226 -6.19 -6.47 15.78
N TYR A 227 -5.64 -6.28 14.58
CA TYR A 227 -5.19 -7.33 13.70
C TYR A 227 -3.71 -7.09 13.36
N PRO A 228 -2.73 -7.51 14.19
CA PRO A 228 -1.32 -7.13 14.03
C PRO A 228 -0.70 -7.56 12.68
N TYR A 229 -1.39 -8.43 11.96
CA TYR A 229 -1.08 -8.93 10.62
C TYR A 229 -1.78 -8.16 9.48
N SER A 230 -2.56 -7.12 9.78
CA SER A 230 -3.19 -6.26 8.79
C SER A 230 -2.41 -4.95 8.67
N ILE A 231 -2.42 -4.40 7.46
CA ILE A 231 -1.91 -3.07 7.16
C ILE A 231 -2.59 -2.05 8.11
N ASN A 232 -1.91 -0.96 8.43
CA ASN A 232 -2.38 0.12 9.33
C ASN A 232 -2.46 -0.15 10.81
N VAL A 233 -2.09 -1.34 11.30
CA VAL A 233 -2.02 -1.50 12.75
C VAL A 233 -0.81 -0.70 13.27
N PRO A 234 -1.02 0.27 14.19
CA PRO A 234 0.08 0.92 14.87
C PRO A 234 0.82 -0.15 15.68
N CYS A 235 2.16 -0.19 15.60
CA CYS A 235 2.93 -1.06 16.47
C CYS A 235 2.89 -0.48 17.90
N PHE A 236 1.85 -0.81 18.68
CA PHE A 236 1.68 -0.28 20.03
C PHE A 236 2.73 -0.80 21.05
N ASN A 237 3.50 -1.84 20.67
CA ASN A 237 4.52 -2.48 21.51
C ASN A 237 5.90 -2.65 20.82
N CYS A 238 6.22 -1.80 19.83
CA CYS A 238 7.61 -1.69 19.38
C CYS A 238 8.37 -0.88 20.44
N GLY A 239 8.73 -1.55 21.55
CA GLY A 239 9.64 -1.02 22.54
C GLY A 239 10.97 -0.72 21.86
N PHE A 240 11.25 0.56 21.67
CA PHE A 240 12.60 1.03 21.39
C PHE A 240 13.41 0.84 22.67
N SER A 241 14.26 -0.19 22.69
CA SER A 241 15.46 -0.21 23.50
C SER A 241 16.53 0.66 22.86
#